data_AF-A0A9J5ZDJ2-F1
#
_entry.id   AF-A0A9J5ZDJ2-F1
#
_cell.length_a   1.000
_cell.length_b   1.000
_cell.length_c   1.000
_cell.angle_alpha   90.00
_cell.angle_beta   90.00
_cell.angle_gamma   90.00
#
_symmetry.space_group_name_H-M   'P 1'
#
loop_
_entity.id
_entity.type
_entity.pdbx_description
1 polymer ?
#
loop_
_entity_poly.entity_id
_entity_poly.type
_entity_poly.pdbx_seq_one_letter_code
_entity_poly.pdbx_strand_id
1 'polypeptide(L)'
;MIILCEQYNYIMTSIQLSSLVIVYCYHLYAYPFIYVTGFCGCSKVVRLSIAQVLTVISQKQKSALREVYKNKKYLPLDLRPKKTRAIRKRLTKHQSSLKTEREKKKEMYFPIRKYAIKV
;
A
#
# COMPACT_ATOMS: atom_id res chain seq x y z
N MET A 1 -3.86 13.12 -29.79
CA MET A 1 -3.52 14.44 -29.20
C MET A 1 -4.18 14.73 -27.85
N ILE A 2 -5.10 13.90 -27.34
CA ILE A 2 -5.77 14.13 -26.03
C ILE A 2 -4.98 13.49 -24.86
N ILE A 3 -4.23 12.41 -25.09
CA ILE A 3 -3.47 11.68 -24.06
C ILE A 3 -2.27 12.49 -23.50
N LEU A 4 -1.74 13.45 -24.27
CA LEU A 4 -0.69 14.35 -23.78
C LEU A 4 -1.27 15.45 -22.85
N CYS A 5 -2.53 15.86 -22.99
CA CYS A 5 -3.07 16.96 -22.19
C CYS A 5 -3.29 16.57 -20.70
N GLU A 6 -3.63 15.30 -20.42
CA GLU A 6 -3.72 14.79 -19.04
C GLU A 6 -2.34 14.60 -18.39
N GLN A 7 -1.31 14.21 -19.14
CA GLN A 7 0.06 14.12 -18.61
C GLN A 7 0.59 15.49 -18.18
N TYR A 8 0.30 16.57 -18.91
CA TYR A 8 0.81 17.91 -18.57
C TYR A 8 0.12 18.54 -17.35
N ASN A 9 -1.16 18.23 -17.08
CA ASN A 9 -1.86 18.70 -15.87
C ASN A 9 -1.39 18.01 -14.58
N TYR A 10 -1.00 16.73 -14.65
CA TYR A 10 -0.39 16.01 -13.51
C TYR A 10 1.04 16.50 -13.22
N ILE A 11 1.81 16.82 -14.27
CA ILE A 11 3.17 17.35 -14.14
C ILE A 11 3.15 18.77 -13.54
N MET A 12 2.24 19.65 -13.98
CA MET A 12 2.12 21.03 -13.44
C MET A 12 1.68 21.07 -11.95
N THR A 13 0.74 20.21 -11.54
CA THR A 13 0.29 20.11 -10.13
C THR A 13 1.33 19.45 -9.21
N SER A 14 2.23 18.63 -9.75
CA SER A 14 3.33 18.03 -9.00
C SER A 14 4.52 18.99 -8.77
N ILE A 15 4.80 19.90 -9.73
CA ILE A 15 5.91 20.88 -9.67
C ILE A 15 5.63 22.02 -8.67
N GLN A 16 4.37 22.43 -8.47
CA GLN A 16 4.00 23.44 -7.45
C GLN A 16 4.05 22.89 -6.01
N LEU A 17 3.88 21.58 -5.81
CA LEU A 17 3.91 20.95 -4.49
C LEU A 17 5.34 20.62 -4.04
N SER A 18 6.24 20.26 -4.97
CA SER A 18 7.66 20.05 -4.67
C SER A 18 8.39 21.34 -4.31
N SER A 19 8.06 22.46 -4.97
CA SER A 19 8.67 23.76 -4.70
C SER A 19 8.30 24.32 -3.31
N LEU A 20 7.06 24.11 -2.82
CA LEU A 20 6.68 24.48 -1.46
C LEU A 20 7.43 23.67 -0.39
N VAL A 21 7.52 22.34 -0.52
CA VAL A 21 8.25 21.50 0.44
C VAL A 21 9.73 21.88 0.49
N ILE A 22 10.34 22.20 -0.66
CA ILE A 22 11.73 22.65 -0.74
C ILE A 22 11.93 23.99 0.00
N VAL A 23 11.07 24.98 -0.23
CA VAL A 23 11.15 26.30 0.45
C VAL A 23 10.99 26.16 1.98
N TYR A 24 10.11 25.28 2.46
CA TYR A 24 9.94 25.02 3.89
C TYR A 24 11.07 24.19 4.53
N CYS A 25 11.73 23.31 3.76
CA CYS A 25 12.91 22.57 4.22
C CYS A 25 14.13 23.48 4.34
N TYR A 26 14.37 24.36 3.37
CA TYR A 26 15.46 25.35 3.46
C TYR A 26 15.30 26.31 4.66
N HIS A 27 14.07 26.64 5.06
CA HIS A 27 13.81 27.41 6.28
C HIS A 27 14.15 26.64 7.59
N LEU A 28 14.25 25.31 7.55
CA LEU A 28 14.65 24.46 8.68
C LEU A 28 16.17 24.22 8.74
N TYR A 29 16.86 24.26 7.60
CA TYR A 29 18.32 24.09 7.53
C TYR A 29 19.11 25.41 7.56
N ALA A 30 18.48 26.56 7.29
CA ALA A 30 19.14 27.88 7.28
C ALA A 30 19.07 28.67 8.61
N TYR A 31 18.37 28.17 9.64
CA TYR A 31 18.31 28.82 10.96
C TYR A 31 18.66 27.89 12.12
N PRO A 32 19.91 27.42 12.26
CA PRO A 32 20.41 26.96 13.55
C PRO A 32 20.73 28.13 14.52
N PHE A 33 20.50 29.39 14.11
CA PHE A 33 20.92 30.59 14.87
C PHE A 33 19.80 31.27 15.71
N ILE A 34 18.55 30.79 15.68
CA ILE A 34 17.41 31.42 16.40
C ILE A 34 16.81 30.46 17.44
N TYR A 35 17.65 29.81 18.24
CA TYR A 35 17.20 28.92 19.33
C TYR A 35 17.57 29.43 20.74
N VAL A 36 17.81 30.74 20.90
CA VAL A 36 18.15 31.33 22.22
C VAL A 36 17.03 32.23 22.77
N THR A 37 16.06 32.68 21.97
CA THR A 37 14.93 33.48 22.46
C THR A 37 13.63 32.72 22.27
N GLY A 38 12.96 32.45 23.39
CA GLY A 38 11.84 31.52 23.47
C GLY A 38 10.64 31.91 22.61
N PHE A 39 10.47 31.22 21.47
CA PHE A 39 9.20 31.15 20.74
C PHE A 39 8.66 29.72 20.83
N CYS A 40 8.01 29.42 21.95
CA CYS A 40 7.34 28.16 22.21
C CYS A 40 5.86 28.27 21.81
N GLY A 41 5.44 27.68 20.68
CA GLY A 41 4.01 27.51 20.41
C GLY A 41 3.63 27.10 18.98
N CYS A 42 4.22 27.72 17.96
CA CYS A 42 3.74 27.57 16.57
C CYS A 42 4.25 26.31 15.86
N SER A 43 5.35 25.68 16.31
CA SER A 43 5.99 24.59 15.54
C SER A 43 5.18 23.29 15.52
N LYS A 44 4.28 23.06 16.49
CA LYS A 44 3.42 21.87 16.51
C LYS A 44 2.35 21.91 15.41
N VAL A 45 1.71 23.07 15.22
CA VAL A 45 0.67 23.26 14.20
C VAL A 45 1.27 23.16 12.80
N VAL A 46 2.42 23.80 12.57
CA VAL A 46 3.13 23.75 11.28
C VAL A 46 3.63 22.34 10.95
N ARG A 47 4.15 21.58 11.93
CA ARG A 47 4.56 20.18 11.70
C ARG A 47 3.38 19.28 11.36
N LEU A 48 2.23 19.50 12.02
CA LEU A 48 1.03 18.71 11.76
C LEU A 48 0.46 19.00 10.36
N SER A 49 0.41 20.26 9.93
CA SER A 49 -0.06 20.61 8.59
C SER A 49 0.85 20.05 7.49
N ILE A 50 2.18 20.11 7.67
CA ILE A 50 3.15 19.49 6.77
C ILE A 50 2.93 17.96 6.70
N ALA A 51 2.76 17.31 7.85
CA ALA A 51 2.53 15.86 7.90
C ALA A 51 1.22 15.45 7.19
N GLN A 52 0.16 16.25 7.33
CA GLN A 52 -1.13 16.03 6.66
C GLN A 52 -0.99 16.10 5.13
N VAL A 53 -0.32 17.14 4.61
CA VAL A 53 -0.08 17.31 3.17
C VAL A 53 0.74 16.13 2.62
N LEU A 54 1.83 15.75 3.29
CA LEU A 54 2.66 14.61 2.89
C LEU A 54 1.88 13.28 2.90
N THR A 55 0.98 13.11 3.86
CA THR A 55 0.11 11.92 3.94
C THR A 55 -0.82 11.84 2.74
N VAL A 56 -1.47 12.95 2.35
CA VAL A 56 -2.36 13.00 1.18
C VAL A 56 -1.58 12.70 -0.12
N ILE A 57 -0.39 13.28 -0.27
CA ILE A 57 0.48 13.00 -1.43
C ILE A 57 0.84 11.52 -1.49
N SER A 58 1.29 10.94 -0.37
CA SER A 58 1.67 9.52 -0.29
C SER A 58 0.49 8.58 -0.60
N GLN A 59 -0.72 8.92 -0.12
CA GLN A 59 -1.93 8.18 -0.42
C GLN A 59 -2.25 8.18 -1.93
N LYS A 60 -2.24 9.36 -2.57
CA LYS A 60 -2.50 9.50 -4.02
C LYS A 60 -1.44 8.79 -4.88
N GLN A 61 -0.17 8.90 -4.51
CA GLN A 61 0.90 8.17 -5.20
C GLN A 61 0.72 6.66 -5.09
N LYS A 62 0.40 6.15 -3.89
CA LYS A 62 0.14 4.72 -3.68
C LYS A 62 -1.10 4.22 -4.41
N SER A 63 -2.17 5.01 -4.51
CA SER A 63 -3.37 4.61 -5.26
C SER A 63 -3.07 4.51 -6.76
N ALA A 64 -2.41 5.51 -7.35
CA ALA A 64 -1.99 5.48 -8.75
C ALA A 64 -1.09 4.27 -9.06
N LEU A 65 -0.12 3.96 -8.17
CA LEU A 65 0.72 2.78 -8.33
C LEU A 65 -0.09 1.47 -8.24
N ARG A 66 -1.07 1.37 -7.35
CA ARG A 66 -1.93 0.18 -7.26
C ARG A 66 -2.74 -0.06 -8.52
N GLU A 67 -3.19 0.99 -9.18
CA GLU A 67 -3.90 0.91 -10.46
C GLU A 67 -2.96 0.42 -11.57
N VAL A 68 -1.77 1.02 -11.68
CA VAL A 68 -0.76 0.65 -12.68
C VAL A 68 -0.27 -0.79 -12.53
N TYR A 69 -0.16 -1.29 -11.30
CA TYR A 69 0.30 -2.66 -11.01
C TYR A 69 -0.85 -3.66 -10.80
N LYS A 70 -2.10 -3.26 -11.03
CA LYS A 70 -3.25 -4.15 -10.95
C LYS A 70 -3.09 -5.28 -11.98
N ASN A 71 -3.29 -6.53 -11.54
CA ASN A 71 -3.22 -7.75 -12.35
C ASN A 71 -1.84 -8.12 -12.94
N LYS A 72 -0.78 -7.35 -12.67
CA LYS A 72 0.57 -7.76 -13.05
C LYS A 72 1.02 -8.93 -12.16
N LYS A 73 1.66 -9.93 -12.77
CA LYS A 73 2.16 -11.13 -12.05
C LYS A 73 3.15 -10.77 -10.94
N TYR A 74 4.02 -9.79 -11.20
CA TYR A 74 5.04 -9.34 -10.25
C TYR A 74 4.71 -7.95 -9.74
N LEU A 75 4.53 -7.84 -8.42
CA LEU A 75 4.35 -6.58 -7.72
C LEU A 75 5.66 -6.19 -7.01
N PRO A 76 5.94 -4.89 -6.88
CA PRO A 76 7.04 -4.40 -6.04
C PRO A 76 6.81 -4.79 -4.58
N LEU A 77 7.90 -4.81 -3.80
CA LEU A 77 7.89 -5.26 -2.40
C LEU A 77 6.94 -4.46 -1.50
N ASP A 78 6.81 -3.15 -1.77
CA ASP A 78 5.98 -2.25 -0.97
C ASP A 78 4.47 -2.47 -1.16
N LEU A 79 4.06 -2.87 -2.37
CA LEU A 79 2.65 -3.13 -2.71
C LEU A 79 2.21 -4.55 -2.35
N ARG A 80 3.14 -5.44 -1.99
CA ARG A 80 2.80 -6.80 -1.55
C ARG A 80 2.02 -6.77 -0.24
N PRO A 81 1.08 -7.70 -0.05
CA PRO A 81 0.37 -7.81 1.22
C PRO A 81 1.36 -8.14 2.35
N LYS A 82 1.36 -7.32 3.40
CA LYS A 82 2.12 -7.57 4.63
C LYS A 82 1.47 -8.74 5.38
N LYS A 83 2.08 -9.91 5.27
CA LYS A 83 1.74 -11.14 6.02
C LYS A 83 3.02 -11.70 6.64
N THR A 84 2.88 -12.57 7.63
CA THR A 84 4.04 -13.24 8.24
C THR A 84 4.79 -14.08 7.20
N ARG A 85 6.09 -14.31 7.43
CA ARG A 85 6.94 -15.10 6.53
C ARG A 85 6.39 -16.51 6.33
N ALA A 86 5.88 -17.14 7.39
CA ALA A 86 5.25 -18.46 7.32
C ALA A 86 4.04 -18.48 6.36
N ILE A 87 3.17 -17.47 6.45
CA ILE A 87 1.99 -17.35 5.57
C ILE A 87 2.39 -17.08 4.11
N ARG A 88 3.52 -16.43 3.85
CA ARG A 88 4.02 -16.26 2.47
C ARG A 88 4.62 -17.53 1.88
N LYS A 89 5.15 -18.43 2.70
CA LYS A 89 5.80 -19.68 2.26
C LYS A 89 4.86 -20.88 2.18
N ARG A 90 3.73 -20.88 2.89
CA ARG A 90 2.74 -21.95 2.81
C ARG A 90 2.12 -22.07 1.42
N LEU A 91 1.55 -23.23 1.14
CA LEU A 91 0.79 -23.50 -0.08
C LEU A 91 -0.45 -22.59 -0.21
N THR A 92 -0.85 -22.33 -1.46
CA THR A 92 -2.12 -21.66 -1.74
C THR A 92 -3.29 -22.58 -1.41
N LYS A 93 -4.48 -22.03 -1.09
CA LYS A 93 -5.68 -22.82 -0.78
C LYS A 93 -6.01 -23.82 -1.89
N HIS A 94 -5.90 -23.36 -3.15
CA HIS A 94 -6.11 -24.19 -4.33
C HIS A 94 -5.13 -25.37 -4.35
N GLN A 95 -3.82 -25.10 -4.17
CA GLN A 95 -2.81 -26.16 -4.12
C GLN A 95 -3.05 -27.15 -2.98
N SER A 96 -3.43 -26.68 -1.79
CA SER A 96 -3.74 -27.57 -0.67
C SER A 96 -5.01 -28.40 -0.88
N SER A 97 -5.95 -27.93 -1.71
CA SER A 97 -7.18 -28.66 -2.03
C SER A 97 -7.04 -29.60 -3.23
N LEU A 98 -5.92 -29.55 -3.97
CA LEU A 98 -5.70 -30.44 -5.10
C LEU A 98 -5.56 -31.88 -4.58
N LYS A 99 -6.52 -32.71 -4.97
CA LYS A 99 -6.53 -34.15 -4.72
C LYS A 99 -6.13 -34.89 -5.98
N THR A 100 -5.53 -36.06 -5.82
CA THR A 100 -5.23 -36.95 -6.96
C THR A 100 -6.51 -37.49 -7.57
N GLU A 101 -6.49 -37.86 -8.85
CA GLU A 101 -7.67 -38.46 -9.51
C GLU A 101 -8.16 -39.73 -8.81
N ARG A 102 -7.22 -40.51 -8.26
CA ARG A 102 -7.54 -41.71 -7.46
C ARG A 102 -8.30 -41.36 -6.18
N GLU A 103 -7.85 -40.34 -5.46
CA GLU A 103 -8.48 -39.88 -4.23
C GLU A 103 -9.85 -39.26 -4.50
N LYS A 104 -9.99 -38.44 -5.54
CA LYS A 104 -11.30 -37.91 -5.99
C LYS A 104 -12.30 -39.03 -6.26
N LYS A 105 -11.90 -40.06 -7.02
CA LYS A 105 -12.73 -41.23 -7.28
C LYS A 105 -13.14 -41.93 -5.98
N LYS A 106 -12.20 -42.16 -5.07
CA LYS A 106 -12.49 -42.79 -3.77
C LYS A 106 -13.54 -42.00 -2.97
N GLU A 107 -13.39 -40.67 -2.91
CA GLU A 107 -14.34 -39.80 -2.20
C GLU A 107 -15.72 -39.75 -2.84
N MET A 108 -15.78 -39.77 -4.18
CA MET A 108 -17.06 -39.84 -4.91
C MET A 108 -17.80 -41.15 -4.65
N TYR A 109 -17.07 -42.28 -4.67
CA TYR A 109 -17.68 -43.60 -4.49
C TYR A 109 -18.04 -43.90 -3.03
N PHE A 110 -17.20 -43.48 -2.08
CA PHE A 110 -17.35 -43.80 -0.66
C PHE A 110 -17.39 -42.54 0.22
N PRO A 111 -18.44 -41.72 0.12
CA PRO A 111 -18.62 -40.61 1.05
C PRO A 111 -18.98 -41.13 2.44
N ILE A 112 -18.48 -40.46 3.49
CA ILE A 112 -18.88 -40.74 4.87
C ILE A 112 -20.34 -40.34 5.02
N ARG A 113 -21.23 -41.34 5.16
CA ARG A 113 -22.66 -41.13 5.34
C ARG A 113 -22.97 -41.00 6.82
N LYS A 114 -23.87 -40.08 7.17
CA LYS A 114 -24.41 -39.97 8.54
C LYS A 114 -25.47 -41.05 8.73
N TYR A 115 -25.37 -41.86 9.79
CA TYR A 115 -26.38 -42.84 10.17
C TYR A 115 -26.61 -42.80 11.68
N ALA A 116 -27.80 -43.19 12.10
CA ALA A 116 -28.15 -43.38 13.50
C ALA A 116 -28.57 -44.83 13.69
N ILE A 117 -28.11 -45.45 14.77
CA ILE A 117 -28.53 -46.80 15.16
C ILE A 117 -29.58 -46.63 16.25
N LYS A 118 -30.76 -47.21 16.04
CA LYS A 118 -31.78 -47.28 17.07
C LYS A 118 -31.40 -48.41 18.02
N VAL A 119 -31.19 -48.07 19.29
CA VAL A 119 -31.07 -49.03 20.40
C VAL A 119 -32.45 -49.55 20.74
#